data_AF-A0A7Y2N1I7-F1
#
_entry.id   AF-A0A7Y2N1I7-F1
#
_cell.length_a   1.000
_cell.length_b   1.000
_cell.length_c   1.000
_cell.angle_alpha   90.00
_cell.angle_beta   90.00
_cell.angle_gamma   90.00
#
_symmetry.space_group_name_H-M   'P 1'
#
loop_
_entity.id
_entity.type
_entity.pdbx_description
1 polymer ?
#
loop_
_entity_poly.entity_id
_entity_poly.type
_entity_poly.pdbx_seq_one_letter_code
_entity_poly.pdbx_strand_id
1 'polypeptide(L)'
;MAAFIKLSRGGSMDIKSTTPFSSLFRTSPFKPVQEHMRVTFSCICFLPPLLDALYRKDYQQLNEFAQEIVKLESEADNIKHEFREKLPNTLLLPVDREDLLSLISDQDGLADLTEEIAKTLSYRDMEVPDPLKDPLDELLEGTMEISVAAKEMIGRLDELLQVG
;
A
#
# COMPACT_ATOMS: atom_id res chain seq x y z
N MET A 1 51.18 -30.94 -52.83
CA MET A 1 51.91 -29.65 -52.74
C MET A 1 50.91 -28.52 -52.80
N ALA A 2 51.12 -27.51 -51.96
CA ALA A 2 50.46 -26.19 -51.85
C ALA A 2 49.09 -26.10 -51.14
N ALA A 3 49.16 -25.57 -49.91
CA ALA A 3 48.10 -24.91 -49.16
C ALA A 3 48.19 -23.39 -49.37
N PHE A 4 47.08 -22.64 -49.30
CA PHE A 4 46.96 -21.35 -48.59
C PHE A 4 45.52 -20.76 -48.56
N ILE A 5 45.01 -20.65 -47.32
CA ILE A 5 44.07 -19.72 -46.67
C ILE A 5 43.40 -18.58 -47.47
N LYS A 6 42.07 -18.42 -47.34
CA LYS A 6 41.42 -17.09 -47.10
C LYS A 6 40.09 -17.19 -46.32
N LEU A 7 39.97 -16.29 -45.35
CA LEU A 7 38.93 -16.14 -44.31
C LEU A 7 37.57 -15.59 -44.80
N SER A 8 36.50 -16.05 -44.12
CA SER A 8 35.34 -15.35 -43.52
C SER A 8 34.90 -13.95 -44.02
N ARG A 9 33.59 -13.79 -44.31
CA ARG A 9 32.63 -12.94 -43.55
C ARG A 9 31.29 -12.77 -44.28
N GLY A 10 30.19 -12.84 -43.55
CA GLY A 10 28.84 -12.49 -44.03
C GLY A 10 27.71 -12.81 -43.04
N GLY A 11 27.91 -12.54 -41.75
CA GLY A 11 26.82 -12.56 -40.77
C GLY A 11 26.07 -11.23 -40.79
N SER A 12 24.77 -11.26 -41.10
CA SER A 12 23.85 -10.13 -40.93
C SER A 12 23.82 -9.76 -39.44
N MET A 13 24.29 -8.55 -39.10
CA MET A 13 24.05 -7.97 -37.78
C MET A 13 22.62 -7.42 -37.77
N ASP A 14 21.71 -8.16 -37.16
CA ASP A 14 20.45 -7.60 -36.67
C ASP A 14 20.79 -6.61 -35.55
N ILE A 15 20.80 -5.32 -35.88
CA ILE A 15 20.80 -4.25 -34.88
C ILE A 15 19.39 -4.25 -34.27
N LYS A 16 19.19 -5.03 -33.21
CA LYS A 16 18.05 -4.85 -32.32
C LYS A 16 18.25 -3.52 -31.60
N SER A 17 17.55 -2.49 -32.04
CA SER A 17 17.42 -1.22 -31.33
C SER A 17 16.63 -1.45 -30.04
N THR A 18 17.29 -1.94 -28.99
CA THR A 18 16.76 -1.88 -27.64
C THR A 18 16.90 -0.44 -27.17
N THR A 19 15.88 0.39 -27.44
CA THR A 19 15.76 1.70 -26.79
C THR A 19 15.73 1.48 -25.27
N PRO A 20 16.67 2.04 -24.50
CA PRO A 20 16.79 1.85 -23.04
C PRO A 20 15.53 2.26 -22.24
N PHE A 21 14.61 2.99 -22.90
CA PHE A 21 13.40 3.57 -22.33
C PHE A 21 12.24 2.56 -22.18
N SER A 22 12.13 1.57 -23.07
CA SER A 22 10.96 0.66 -23.09
C SER A 22 10.99 -0.40 -21.99
N SER A 23 12.12 -0.60 -21.34
CA SER A 23 12.27 -1.55 -20.21
C SER A 23 12.03 -0.92 -18.83
N LEU A 24 11.96 0.42 -18.73
CA LEU A 24 11.75 1.13 -17.45
C LEU A 24 10.28 1.13 -16.99
N PHE A 25 9.33 0.91 -17.89
CA PHE A 25 7.88 0.99 -17.62
C PHE A 25 7.18 -0.38 -17.61
N ARG A 26 7.92 -1.46 -17.37
CA ARG A 26 7.33 -2.82 -17.41
C ARG A 26 6.36 -3.10 -16.26
N THR A 27 6.41 -2.27 -15.21
CA THR A 27 5.53 -2.31 -14.04
C THR A 27 5.11 -0.88 -13.72
N SER A 28 3.81 -0.63 -13.53
CA SER A 28 3.33 0.70 -13.15
C SER A 28 3.99 1.17 -11.83
N PRO A 29 4.40 2.46 -11.74
CA PRO A 29 4.97 3.04 -10.52
C PRO A 29 3.97 3.09 -9.37
N PHE A 30 2.66 2.97 -9.64
CA PHE A 30 1.61 3.05 -8.63
C PHE A 30 1.29 1.72 -7.96
N LYS A 31 1.68 0.57 -8.55
CA LYS A 31 1.35 -0.75 -7.99
C LYS A 31 1.75 -0.93 -6.54
N PRO A 32 2.96 -0.53 -6.10
CA PRO A 32 3.32 -0.64 -4.68
C PRO A 32 2.45 0.25 -3.79
N VAL A 33 2.10 1.46 -4.24
CA VAL A 33 1.22 2.40 -3.53
C VAL A 33 -0.20 1.82 -3.39
N GLN A 34 -0.70 1.19 -4.46
CA GLN A 34 -2.01 0.53 -4.45
C GLN A 34 -2.04 -0.68 -3.51
N GLU A 35 -0.95 -1.47 -3.49
CA GLU A 35 -0.83 -2.63 -2.61
C GLU A 35 -0.73 -2.19 -1.14
N HIS A 36 0.06 -1.17 -0.85
CA HIS A 36 0.13 -0.56 0.47
C HIS A 36 -1.26 -0.11 0.95
N MET A 37 -1.99 0.67 0.13
CA MET A 37 -3.35 1.11 0.46
C MET A 37 -4.32 -0.05 0.68
N ARG A 38 -4.16 -1.18 -0.02
CA ARG A 38 -5.00 -2.37 0.19
C ARG A 38 -4.81 -2.92 1.60
N VAL A 39 -3.57 -3.04 2.07
CA VAL A 39 -3.25 -3.54 3.42
C VAL A 39 -3.68 -2.52 4.48
N THR A 40 -3.39 -1.23 4.28
CA THR A 40 -3.89 -0.14 5.14
C THR A 40 -5.41 -0.20 5.28
N PHE A 41 -6.14 -0.34 4.18
CA PHE A 41 -7.60 -0.43 4.22
C PHE A 41 -8.08 -1.71 4.93
N SER A 42 -7.38 -2.84 4.75
CA SER A 42 -7.65 -4.05 5.52
C SER A 42 -7.48 -3.83 7.03
N CYS A 43 -6.48 -3.07 7.45
CA CYS A 43 -6.29 -2.67 8.85
C CYS A 43 -7.50 -1.90 9.38
N ILE A 44 -7.92 -0.85 8.67
CA ILE A 44 -9.09 0.00 9.01
C ILE A 44 -10.37 -0.84 9.11
N CYS A 45 -10.55 -1.85 8.25
CA CYS A 45 -11.72 -2.73 8.26
C CYS A 45 -11.89 -3.55 9.56
N PHE A 46 -10.88 -3.61 10.42
CA PHE A 46 -11.02 -4.23 11.74
C PHE A 46 -11.58 -3.27 12.81
N LEU A 47 -11.70 -1.97 12.56
CA LEU A 47 -12.29 -1.03 13.52
C LEU A 47 -13.74 -1.37 13.90
N PRO A 48 -14.65 -1.71 12.96
CA PRO A 48 -16.01 -2.13 13.32
C PRO A 48 -16.07 -3.38 14.21
N PRO A 49 -15.46 -4.52 13.87
CA PRO A 49 -15.50 -5.70 14.74
C PRO A 49 -14.76 -5.49 16.07
N LEU A 50 -13.72 -4.64 16.11
CA LEU A 50 -13.04 -4.25 17.34
C LEU A 50 -13.98 -3.48 18.29
N LEU A 51 -14.70 -2.47 17.78
CA LEU A 51 -15.66 -1.70 18.58
C LEU A 51 -16.87 -2.54 19.02
N ASP A 52 -17.36 -3.43 18.17
CA ASP A 52 -18.43 -4.38 18.51
C ASP A 52 -17.99 -5.33 19.65
N ALA A 53 -16.76 -5.87 19.60
CA ALA A 53 -16.20 -6.66 20.69
C ALA A 53 -16.09 -5.86 22.00
N LEU A 54 -15.68 -4.59 21.92
CA LEU A 54 -15.63 -3.67 23.06
C LEU A 54 -17.03 -3.46 23.68
N TYR A 55 -18.05 -3.21 22.86
CA TYR A 55 -19.43 -3.01 23.34
C TYR A 55 -20.00 -4.23 24.05
N ARG A 56 -19.67 -5.43 23.55
CA ARG A 56 -20.08 -6.70 24.17
C ARG A 56 -19.24 -7.09 25.39
N LYS A 57 -18.17 -6.32 25.69
CA LYS A 57 -17.17 -6.66 26.71
C LYS A 57 -16.52 -8.03 26.44
N ASP A 58 -16.39 -8.40 25.16
CA ASP A 58 -15.71 -9.62 24.74
C ASP A 58 -14.21 -9.34 24.59
N TYR A 59 -13.52 -9.27 25.73
CA TYR A 59 -12.10 -8.93 25.76
C TYR A 59 -11.21 -9.96 25.06
N GLN A 60 -11.65 -11.22 24.94
CA GLN A 60 -10.88 -12.21 24.20
C GLN A 60 -10.89 -11.84 22.71
N GLN A 61 -12.07 -11.63 22.14
CA GLN A 61 -12.22 -11.29 20.74
C GLN A 61 -11.65 -9.89 20.42
N LEU A 62 -11.77 -8.94 21.34
CA LEU A 62 -11.12 -7.62 21.26
C LEU A 62 -9.60 -7.77 21.08
N ASN A 63 -8.97 -8.63 21.88
CA ASN A 63 -7.53 -8.88 21.80
C ASN A 63 -7.14 -9.60 20.51
N GLU A 64 -7.95 -10.54 20.02
CA GLU A 64 -7.73 -11.22 18.74
C GLU A 64 -7.75 -10.22 17.58
N PHE A 65 -8.75 -9.32 17.54
CA PHE A 65 -8.81 -8.27 16.52
C PHE A 65 -7.67 -7.26 16.63
N ALA A 66 -7.30 -6.86 17.85
CA ALA A 66 -6.16 -5.97 18.06
C ALA A 66 -4.84 -6.58 17.55
N GLN A 67 -4.65 -7.90 17.72
CA GLN A 67 -3.47 -8.60 17.20
C GLN A 67 -3.45 -8.67 15.66
N GLU A 68 -4.60 -8.89 15.01
CA GLU A 68 -4.65 -8.84 13.54
C GLU A 68 -4.40 -7.43 13.00
N ILE A 69 -4.87 -6.39 13.70
CA ILE A 69 -4.55 -4.98 13.36
C ILE A 69 -3.02 -4.74 13.41
N VAL A 70 -2.35 -5.13 14.51
CA VAL A 70 -0.89 -4.98 14.66
C VAL A 70 -0.14 -5.71 13.54
N LYS A 71 -0.59 -6.92 13.19
CA LYS A 71 0.01 -7.69 12.10
C LYS A 71 -0.16 -7.03 10.73
N LEU A 72 -1.32 -6.44 10.46
CA LEU A 72 -1.60 -5.74 9.20
C LEU A 72 -0.84 -4.42 9.10
N GLU A 73 -0.75 -3.66 10.19
CA GLU A 73 0.13 -2.48 10.28
C GLU A 73 1.57 -2.88 9.92
N SER A 74 2.09 -3.94 10.54
CA SER A 74 3.47 -4.38 10.26
C SER A 74 3.66 -4.87 8.82
N GLU A 75 2.63 -5.44 8.19
CA GLU A 75 2.64 -5.76 6.76
C GLU A 75 2.70 -4.50 5.89
N ALA A 76 1.89 -3.48 6.19
CA ALA A 76 1.92 -2.19 5.50
C ALA A 76 3.30 -1.52 5.65
N ASP A 77 3.85 -1.53 6.86
CA ASP A 77 5.14 -0.95 7.22
C ASP A 77 6.29 -1.58 6.38
N ASN A 78 6.25 -2.90 6.20
CA ASN A 78 7.16 -3.63 5.33
C ASN A 78 7.02 -3.21 3.86
N ILE A 79 5.79 -3.06 3.35
CA ILE A 79 5.55 -2.62 1.96
C ILE A 79 6.10 -1.19 1.77
N LYS A 80 5.86 -0.28 2.72
CA LYS A 80 6.41 1.09 2.71
C LYS A 80 7.94 1.05 2.68
N HIS A 81 8.56 0.22 3.50
CA HIS A 81 10.01 0.08 3.55
C HIS A 81 10.57 -0.41 2.21
N GLU A 82 10.04 -1.52 1.68
CA GLU A 82 10.46 -2.06 0.40
C GLU A 82 10.26 -1.05 -0.75
N PHE A 83 9.17 -0.29 -0.72
CA PHE A 83 8.93 0.75 -1.70
C PHE A 83 10.02 1.83 -1.63
N ARG A 84 10.31 2.35 -0.44
CA ARG A 84 11.35 3.39 -0.24
C ARG A 84 12.73 2.92 -0.68
N GLU A 85 13.06 1.64 -0.46
CA GLU A 85 14.33 1.06 -0.91
C GLU A 85 14.40 0.89 -2.43
N LYS A 86 13.30 0.47 -3.07
CA LYS A 86 13.26 0.15 -4.50
C LYS A 86 12.93 1.34 -5.39
N LEU A 87 12.40 2.44 -4.84
CA LEU A 87 12.01 3.63 -5.59
C LEU A 87 13.25 4.32 -6.20
N PRO A 88 13.42 4.31 -7.53
CA PRO A 88 14.61 4.85 -8.15
C PRO A 88 14.72 6.38 -7.94
N ASN A 89 15.95 6.85 -7.75
CA ASN A 89 16.26 8.29 -7.57
C ASN A 89 16.38 9.08 -8.90
N THR A 90 16.03 8.48 -10.04
CA THR A 90 16.40 9.00 -11.37
C THR A 90 15.40 9.96 -12.01
N LEU A 91 15.97 10.88 -12.80
CA LEU A 91 15.40 12.03 -13.54
C LEU A 91 14.25 11.74 -14.54
N LEU A 92 13.70 10.52 -14.61
CA LEU A 92 12.78 10.06 -15.67
C LEU A 92 11.61 9.23 -15.11
N LEU A 93 11.12 9.53 -13.91
CA LEU A 93 9.82 9.03 -13.46
C LEU A 93 8.70 9.82 -14.17
N PRO A 94 7.58 9.19 -14.53
CA PRO A 94 6.44 9.88 -15.15
C PRO A 94 5.65 10.73 -14.13
N VAL A 95 6.01 10.62 -12.84
CA VAL A 95 5.40 11.30 -11.69
C VAL A 95 6.51 11.73 -10.73
N ASP A 96 6.22 12.73 -9.90
CA ASP A 96 7.17 13.18 -8.89
C ASP A 96 7.42 12.08 -7.85
N ARG A 97 8.69 11.90 -7.49
CA ARG A 97 9.11 10.94 -6.47
C ARG A 97 8.62 11.36 -5.08
N GLU A 98 8.65 12.65 -4.79
CA GLU A 98 8.22 13.20 -3.50
C GLU A 98 6.72 13.00 -3.31
N ASP A 99 5.92 13.18 -4.36
CA ASP A 99 4.47 12.91 -4.33
C ASP A 99 4.17 11.45 -3.97
N LEU A 100 4.86 10.49 -4.59
CA LEU A 100 4.67 9.07 -4.29
C LEU A 100 5.08 8.72 -2.85
N LEU A 101 6.15 9.33 -2.35
CA LEU A 101 6.60 9.12 -0.97
C LEU A 101 5.66 9.75 0.04
N SER A 102 5.15 10.94 -0.24
CA SER A 102 4.13 11.61 0.58
C SER A 102 2.88 10.74 0.64
N LEU A 103 2.42 10.27 -0.52
CA LEU A 103 1.21 9.47 -0.62
C LEU A 103 1.28 8.17 0.19
N ILE A 104 2.41 7.45 0.15
CA ILE A 104 2.59 6.29 1.02
C ILE A 104 2.67 6.70 2.49
N SER A 105 3.35 7.80 2.82
CA SER A 105 3.43 8.28 4.20
C SER A 105 2.06 8.65 4.77
N ASP A 106 1.16 9.20 3.96
CA ASP A 106 -0.20 9.54 4.38
C ASP A 106 -1.05 8.28 4.61
N GLN A 107 -0.91 7.27 3.75
CA GLN A 107 -1.58 5.97 3.94
C GLN A 107 -1.08 5.23 5.18
N ASP A 108 0.23 5.29 5.42
CA ASP A 108 0.89 4.67 6.55
C ASP A 108 0.35 5.22 7.87
N GLY A 109 0.20 6.54 7.97
CA GLY A 109 -0.41 7.18 9.14
C GLY A 109 -1.83 6.69 9.45
N LEU A 110 -2.60 6.19 8.47
CA LEU A 110 -3.91 5.58 8.72
C LEU A 110 -3.80 4.20 9.38
N ALA A 111 -2.81 3.40 8.98
CA ALA A 111 -2.55 2.10 9.58
C ALA A 111 -2.01 2.27 11.01
N ASP A 112 -1.06 3.18 11.21
CA ASP A 112 -0.50 3.54 12.53
C ASP A 112 -1.60 3.98 13.48
N LEU A 113 -2.47 4.91 13.06
CA LEU A 113 -3.58 5.39 13.90
C LEU A 113 -4.55 4.24 14.26
N THR A 114 -4.83 3.34 13.32
CA THR A 114 -5.68 2.18 13.57
C THR A 114 -5.05 1.25 14.61
N GLU A 115 -3.74 1.04 14.53
CA GLU A 115 -2.97 0.27 15.51
C GLU A 115 -2.98 0.94 16.90
N GLU A 116 -2.82 2.26 16.96
CA GLU A 116 -2.88 3.03 18.20
C GLU A 116 -4.26 2.91 18.89
N ILE A 117 -5.34 2.95 18.11
CA ILE A 117 -6.70 2.71 18.62
C ILE A 117 -6.79 1.31 19.21
N ALA A 118 -6.36 0.29 18.47
CA ALA A 118 -6.41 -1.11 18.91
C ALA A 118 -5.58 -1.38 20.16
N LYS A 119 -4.36 -0.86 20.23
CA LYS A 119 -3.50 -0.94 21.42
C LYS A 119 -4.15 -0.25 22.62
N THR A 120 -4.74 0.92 22.40
CA THR A 120 -5.39 1.69 23.48
C THR A 120 -6.57 0.92 24.08
N LEU A 121 -7.41 0.34 23.23
CA LEU A 121 -8.59 -0.42 23.64
C LEU A 121 -8.24 -1.79 24.27
N SER A 122 -7.16 -2.43 23.84
CA SER A 122 -6.76 -3.76 24.34
C SER A 122 -5.92 -3.71 25.62
N TYR A 123 -5.13 -2.64 25.84
CA TYR A 123 -4.25 -2.53 27.00
C TYR A 123 -4.92 -1.93 28.23
N ARG A 124 -6.11 -1.36 28.06
CA ARG A 124 -6.88 -0.75 29.14
C ARG A 124 -8.26 -1.39 29.17
N ASP A 125 -8.78 -1.64 30.36
CA ASP A 125 -10.18 -1.99 30.52
C ASP A 125 -11.03 -0.73 30.27
N MET A 126 -11.40 -0.56 29.00
CA MET A 126 -12.20 0.56 28.53
C MET A 126 -13.63 0.13 28.32
N GLU A 127 -14.54 0.99 28.76
CA GLU A 127 -15.96 0.85 28.46
C GLU A 127 -16.43 2.13 27.76
N VAL A 128 -17.26 1.97 26.74
CA VAL A 128 -17.91 3.11 26.08
C VAL A 128 -19.23 3.38 26.81
N PRO A 129 -19.39 4.55 27.45
CA PRO A 129 -20.65 4.94 28.07
C PRO A 129 -21.80 4.89 27.06
N ASP A 130 -22.98 4.41 27.47
CA ASP A 130 -24.13 4.26 26.56
C ASP A 130 -24.47 5.53 25.75
N PRO A 131 -24.42 6.76 26.31
CA PRO A 131 -24.70 7.97 25.53
C PRO A 131 -23.68 8.28 24.42
N LEU A 132 -22.52 7.62 24.42
CA LEU A 132 -21.45 7.82 23.45
C LEU A 132 -21.40 6.74 22.36
N LYS A 133 -22.20 5.68 22.47
CA LYS A 133 -22.20 4.60 21.47
C LYS A 133 -22.71 5.09 20.12
N ASP A 134 -23.90 5.70 20.08
CA ASP A 134 -24.48 6.17 18.81
C ASP A 134 -23.58 7.22 18.10
N PRO A 135 -23.03 8.25 18.78
CA PRO A 135 -22.10 9.18 18.14
C PRO A 135 -20.79 8.53 17.68
N LEU A 136 -20.31 7.50 18.38
CA LEU A 136 -19.10 6.77 18.01
C LEU A 136 -19.35 5.89 16.77
N ASP A 137 -20.52 5.27 16.68
CA ASP A 137 -20.95 4.48 15.52
C ASP A 137 -21.14 5.37 14.28
N GLU A 138 -21.73 6.56 14.43
CA GLU A 138 -21.82 7.56 13.35
C GLU A 138 -20.44 7.99 12.85
N LEU A 139 -19.50 8.25 13.77
CA LEU A 139 -18.11 8.58 13.42
C LEU A 139 -17.42 7.42 12.69
N LEU A 140 -17.61 6.19 13.17
CA LEU A 140 -17.05 5.00 12.55
C LEU A 140 -17.60 4.81 11.13
N GLU A 141 -18.91 4.94 10.94
CA GLU A 141 -19.56 4.82 9.63
C GLU A 141 -18.96 5.83 8.62
N GLY A 142 -18.92 7.11 8.98
CA GLY A 142 -18.31 8.14 8.12
C GLY A 142 -16.81 7.89 7.86
N THR A 143 -16.08 7.37 8.84
CA THR A 143 -14.67 6.98 8.67
C THR A 143 -14.53 5.85 7.67
N MET A 144 -15.40 4.84 7.72
CA MET A 144 -15.39 3.72 6.77
C MET A 144 -15.74 4.19 5.35
N GLU A 145 -16.75 5.05 5.19
CA GLU A 145 -17.12 5.61 3.88
C GLU A 145 -15.96 6.35 3.21
N ILE A 146 -15.31 7.25 3.96
CA ILE A 146 -14.16 8.02 3.46
C ILE A 146 -12.98 7.09 3.13
N SER A 147 -12.73 6.09 3.96
CA SER A 147 -11.64 5.12 3.75
C SER A 147 -11.86 4.27 2.49
N VAL A 148 -13.11 3.88 2.21
CA VAL A 148 -13.49 3.19 0.96
C VAL A 148 -13.21 4.09 -0.24
N ALA A 149 -13.70 5.34 -0.22
CA ALA A 149 -13.48 6.30 -1.30
C ALA A 149 -11.98 6.54 -1.56
N ALA A 150 -11.19 6.71 -0.51
CA ALA A 150 -9.74 6.85 -0.61
C ALA A 150 -9.10 5.62 -1.28
N LYS A 151 -9.45 4.41 -0.83
CA LYS A 151 -8.93 3.16 -1.41
C LYS A 151 -9.30 3.02 -2.90
N GLU A 152 -10.52 3.40 -3.28
CA GLU A 152 -10.97 3.38 -4.68
C GLU A 152 -10.20 4.39 -5.53
N MET A 153 -9.99 5.61 -5.03
CA MET A 153 -9.20 6.63 -5.71
C MET A 153 -7.76 6.17 -5.97
N ILE A 154 -7.09 5.62 -4.95
CA ILE A 154 -5.73 5.07 -5.09
C ILE A 154 -5.69 3.90 -6.07
N GLY A 155 -6.70 3.03 -6.02
CA GLY A 155 -6.84 1.89 -6.94
C GLY A 155 -6.90 2.31 -8.42
N ARG A 156 -7.28 3.55 -8.71
CA ARG A 156 -7.42 4.08 -10.07
C ARG A 156 -6.23 4.89 -10.57
N LEU A 157 -5.15 5.03 -9.79
CA LEU A 157 -3.96 5.80 -10.21
C LEU A 157 -3.35 5.33 -11.55
N ASP A 158 -3.46 4.04 -11.88
CA ASP A 158 -3.01 3.49 -13.17
C ASP A 158 -3.74 4.09 -14.39
N GLU A 159 -4.97 4.59 -14.21
CA GLU A 159 -5.72 5.26 -15.28
C GLU A 159 -5.01 6.54 -15.74
N LEU A 160 -4.25 7.21 -14.86
CA LEU A 160 -3.51 8.43 -15.19
C LEU A 160 -2.44 8.20 -16.27
N LEU A 161 -1.91 6.98 -16.37
CA LEU A 161 -0.92 6.62 -17.40
C LEU A 161 -1.53 6.41 -18.78
N GLN A 162 -2.85 6.20 -18.88
CA GLN A 162 -3.54 5.94 -20.15
C GLN A 162 -3.97 7.21 -20.87
N VAL A 163 -3.98 8.35 -20.17
CA VAL A 163 -4.42 9.65 -20.69
C VAL A 163 -3.26 10.55 -21.17
N GLY A 164 -2.01 10.10 -20.97
CA GLY A 164 -0.77 10.81 -21.31
C GLY A 164 -0.10 10.35 -22.59
#